data_AF-A0A5J4PGM5-F1
#
_entry.id   AF-A0A5J4PGM5-F1
#
_cell.length_a   1.000
_cell.length_b   1.000
_cell.length_c   1.000
_cell.angle_alpha   90.00
_cell.angle_beta   90.00
_cell.angle_gamma   90.00
#
_symmetry.space_group_name_H-M   'P 1'
#
loop_
_entity.id
_entity.type
_entity.pdbx_description
1 polymer ?
#
loop_
_entity_poly.entity_id
_entity_poly.type
_entity_poly.pdbx_seq_one_letter_code
_entity_poly.pdbx_strand_id
1 'polypeptide(L)'
;SVKADTAYYYDRKKLWKLIGHVNIQNLKGEKFDTELLYWDQLGGKIYSDKFIRIEQTDRIIVGHGFISDQRMAVYTINNIEGVFYVNEDADVANAQTDSIGEE
;
A
#
# COMPACT_ATOMS: atom_id res chain seq x y z
N SER A 1 9.73 0.60 -7.93
CA SER A 1 9.05 0.69 -9.25
C SER A 1 7.71 1.41 -9.08
N VAL A 2 7.08 1.85 -10.17
CA VAL A 2 5.71 2.40 -10.18
C VAL A 2 4.97 1.78 -11.35
N LYS A 3 3.77 1.24 -11.11
CA LYS A 3 2.88 0.64 -12.12
C LYS A 3 1.45 1.08 -11.86
N ALA A 4 0.67 1.23 -12.93
CA ALA A 4 -0.76 1.51 -12.91
C ALA A 4 -1.35 1.14 -14.27
N ASP A 5 -2.68 0.96 -14.34
CA ASP A 5 -3.37 0.70 -15.60
C ASP A 5 -3.41 1.94 -16.50
N THR A 6 -3.62 3.11 -15.89
CA THR A 6 -3.73 4.39 -16.61
C THR A 6 -3.01 5.50 -15.86
N ALA A 7 -2.36 6.40 -16.60
CA ALA A 7 -1.70 7.57 -16.08
C ALA A 7 -2.11 8.82 -16.87
N TYR A 8 -2.55 9.86 -16.15
CA TYR A 8 -2.76 11.20 -16.71
C TYR A 8 -1.75 12.16 -16.12
N TYR A 9 -1.24 13.06 -16.96
CA TYR A 9 -0.40 14.16 -16.53
C TYR A 9 -1.03 15.50 -16.88
N TYR A 10 -1.29 16.31 -15.86
CA TYR A 10 -1.83 17.65 -16.00
C TYR A 10 -0.69 18.67 -15.98
N ASP A 11 -0.15 18.99 -17.15
CA ASP A 11 1.10 19.77 -17.24
C ASP A 11 1.06 21.13 -16.54
N ARG A 12 -0.05 21.89 -16.67
CA ARG A 12 -0.19 23.19 -15.98
C ARG A 12 -0.18 23.08 -14.46
N LYS A 13 -0.60 21.93 -13.92
CA LYS A 13 -0.66 21.66 -12.48
C LYS A 13 0.57 20.89 -11.99
N LYS A 14 1.43 20.40 -12.90
CA LYS A 14 2.51 19.44 -12.62
C LYS A 14 2.02 18.29 -11.71
N LEU A 15 0.89 17.71 -12.11
CA LEU A 15 0.17 16.71 -11.33
C LEU A 15 0.03 15.43 -12.14
N TRP A 16 0.49 14.33 -11.58
CA TRP A 16 0.17 12.99 -12.06
C TRP A 16 -1.07 12.45 -11.36
N LYS A 17 -1.92 11.75 -12.12
CA LYS A 17 -3.02 10.93 -11.62
C LYS A 17 -2.87 9.52 -12.17
N LEU A 18 -2.59 8.56 -11.30
CA LEU A 18 -2.51 7.14 -11.63
C LEU A 18 -3.78 6.44 -11.19
N ILE A 19 -4.35 5.60 -12.04
CA ILE A 19 -5.66 4.98 -11.84
C ILE A 19 -5.55 3.48 -12.17
N GLY A 20 -6.14 2.65 -11.31
CA GLY A 20 -6.25 1.20 -11.48
C GLY A 20 -4.94 0.47 -11.17
N HIS A 21 -5.03 -0.54 -10.30
CA HIS A 21 -3.92 -1.40 -9.88
C HIS A 21 -2.61 -0.64 -9.66
N VAL A 22 -2.67 0.45 -8.89
CA VAL A 22 -1.50 1.29 -8.64
C VAL A 22 -0.61 0.56 -7.64
N ASN A 23 0.54 0.07 -8.11
CA ASN A 23 1.54 -0.61 -7.31
C ASN A 23 2.84 0.19 -7.31
N ILE A 24 3.29 0.58 -6.12
CA ILE A 24 4.56 1.27 -5.91
C ILE A 24 5.44 0.44 -5.02
N GLN A 25 6.72 0.35 -5.37
CA GLN A 25 7.76 -0.13 -4.48
C GLN A 25 8.78 0.97 -4.26
N ASN A 26 8.97 1.38 -3.00
CA ASN A 26 9.94 2.40 -2.63
C ASN A 26 11.37 1.84 -2.54
N LEU A 27 12.34 2.69 -2.21
CA LEU A 27 13.76 2.29 -2.12
C LEU A 27 14.07 1.34 -0.95
N LYS A 28 13.19 1.25 0.05
CA LYS A 28 13.31 0.30 1.17
C LYS A 28 12.72 -1.07 0.84
N GLY A 29 12.04 -1.21 -0.30
CA GLY A 29 11.35 -2.43 -0.68
C GLY A 29 9.89 -2.50 -0.21
N GLU A 30 9.40 -1.48 0.52
CA GLU A 30 8.01 -1.39 0.96
C GLU A 30 7.09 -1.22 -0.24
N LYS A 31 5.97 -1.94 -0.25
CA LYS A 31 4.99 -1.92 -1.34
C LYS A 31 3.74 -1.15 -0.92
N PHE A 32 3.22 -0.35 -1.84
CA PHE A 32 2.01 0.45 -1.65
C PHE A 32 1.05 0.12 -2.78
N ASP A 33 -0.13 -0.36 -2.41
CA ASP A 33 -1.18 -0.77 -3.33
C ASP A 33 -2.44 0.08 -3.13
N THR A 34 -2.92 0.71 -4.19
CA THR A 34 -4.14 1.53 -4.16
C THR A 34 -4.82 1.56 -5.53
N GLU A 35 -6.08 2.00 -5.57
CA GLU A 35 -6.82 2.19 -6.83
C GLU A 35 -6.52 3.53 -7.50
N LEU A 36 -6.09 4.53 -6.74
CA LEU A 36 -5.92 5.90 -7.21
C LEU A 36 -4.76 6.54 -6.47
N LEU A 37 -3.93 7.27 -7.22
CA LEU A 37 -2.83 8.02 -6.65
C LEU A 37 -2.65 9.34 -7.38
N TYR A 38 -2.41 10.39 -6.60
CA TYR A 38 -2.00 11.69 -7.10
C TYR A 38 -0.56 11.97 -6.68
N TRP A 39 0.26 12.44 -7.62
CA TRP A 39 1.58 12.98 -7.31
C TRP A 39 1.63 14.44 -7.75
N ASP A 40 1.55 15.32 -6.75
CA ASP A 40 1.73 16.76 -6.90
C ASP A 40 3.21 17.09 -6.82
N GLN A 41 3.79 17.46 -7.97
CA GLN A 41 5.21 17.76 -8.07
C GLN A 41 5.53 19.14 -7.50
N LEU A 42 4.59 20.08 -7.50
CA LEU A 42 4.80 21.41 -6.94
C LEU A 42 4.82 21.35 -5.41
N GLY A 43 3.87 20.63 -4.83
CA GLY A 43 3.80 20.39 -3.39
C GLY A 43 4.81 19.35 -2.89
N GLY A 44 5.36 18.53 -3.78
CA GLY A 44 6.26 17.43 -3.44
C GLY A 44 5.57 16.35 -2.61
N LYS A 45 4.29 16.09 -2.89
CA LYS A 45 3.45 15.16 -2.13
C LYS A 45 2.83 14.11 -3.02
N ILE A 46 2.73 12.90 -2.48
CA ILE A 46 1.94 11.81 -3.03
C ILE A 46 0.75 11.60 -2.11
N TYR A 47 -0.46 11.48 -2.64
CA TYR A 47 -1.65 11.31 -1.82
C TYR A 47 -2.77 10.55 -2.54
N SER A 48 -3.70 10.04 -1.74
CA SER A 48 -4.95 9.44 -2.18
C SER A 48 -5.99 9.57 -1.08
N ASP A 49 -7.28 9.50 -1.46
CA ASP A 49 -8.42 9.35 -0.57
C ASP A 49 -9.01 7.92 -0.58
N LYS A 50 -8.41 7.01 -1.37
CA LYS A 50 -8.85 5.63 -1.53
C LYS A 50 -8.22 4.69 -0.51
N PHE A 51 -8.69 3.45 -0.56
CA PHE A 51 -8.07 2.32 0.13
C PHE A 51 -6.57 2.26 -0.19
N ILE A 52 -5.77 1.97 0.82
CA ILE A 52 -4.33 1.78 0.75
C ILE A 52 -3.94 0.53 1.53
N ARG A 53 -3.13 -0.32 0.91
CA ARG A 53 -2.42 -1.41 1.57
C ARG A 53 -0.93 -1.14 1.49
N ILE A 54 -0.24 -1.16 2.62
CA ILE A 54 1.20 -0.97 2.73
C ILE A 54 1.82 -2.24 3.29
N GLU A 55 2.67 -2.89 2.51
CA GLU A 55 3.43 -4.06 2.92
C GLU A 55 4.85 -3.64 3.28
N GLN A 56 5.18 -3.80 4.55
CA GLN A 56 6.52 -3.64 5.10
C GLN A 56 7.11 -5.02 5.39
N THR A 57 8.37 -5.05 5.86
CA THR A 57 9.06 -6.30 6.17
C THR A 57 8.38 -7.11 7.28
N ASP A 58 7.87 -6.44 8.32
CA ASP A 58 7.34 -7.08 9.54
C ASP A 58 5.82 -6.96 9.67
N ARG A 59 5.17 -6.18 8.81
CA ARG A 59 3.74 -5.89 8.94
C ARG A 59 3.09 -5.46 7.63
N ILE A 60 1.77 -5.61 7.61
CA ILE A 60 0.87 -5.07 6.61
C ILE A 60 -0.04 -4.05 7.29
N ILE A 61 -0.14 -2.85 6.71
CA ILE A 61 -1.02 -1.79 7.18
C ILE A 61 -2.10 -1.57 6.14
N VAL A 62 -3.36 -1.49 6.57
CA VAL A 62 -4.51 -1.18 5.71
C VAL A 62 -5.29 0.01 6.26
N GLY A 63 -5.84 0.79 5.36
CA GLY A 63 -6.65 1.94 5.73
C GLY A 63 -7.13 2.71 4.51
N HIS A 64 -7.73 3.87 4.77
CA HIS A 64 -8.28 4.77 3.77
C HIS A 64 -7.62 6.14 3.86
N GLY A 65 -7.19 6.63 2.69
CA GLY A 65 -6.54 7.92 2.54
C GLY A 65 -5.11 7.94 3.07
N PHE A 66 -4.20 8.53 2.30
CA PHE A 66 -2.82 8.71 2.74
C PHE A 66 -2.18 9.94 2.13
N ILE A 67 -1.13 10.42 2.78
CA ILE A 67 -0.20 11.43 2.26
C ILE A 67 1.24 11.00 2.53
N SER A 68 2.13 11.21 1.57
CA SER A 68 3.53 10.87 1.67
C SER A 68 4.42 11.90 0.98
N ASP A 69 5.71 11.87 1.30
CA ASP A 69 6.75 12.52 0.50
C ASP A 69 6.96 11.79 -0.84
N GLN A 70 7.69 12.42 -1.77
CA GLN A 70 7.90 11.85 -3.11
C GLN A 70 8.65 10.51 -3.11
N ARG A 71 9.37 10.20 -2.04
CA ARG A 71 10.14 8.95 -1.91
C ARG A 71 9.30 7.82 -1.31
N MET A 72 8.05 8.09 -0.92
CA MET A 72 7.19 7.13 -0.22
C MET A 72 7.87 6.58 1.04
N ALA A 73 8.64 7.41 1.75
CA ALA A 73 9.48 7.02 2.88
C ALA A 73 8.96 7.56 4.22
N VAL A 74 8.27 8.70 4.17
CA VAL A 74 7.54 9.29 5.30
C VAL A 74 6.10 9.47 4.86
N TYR A 75 5.18 8.83 5.55
CA TYR A 75 3.76 8.85 5.20
C TYR A 75 2.87 8.83 6.43
N THR A 76 1.65 9.30 6.23
CA THR A 76 0.55 9.24 7.19
C THR A 76 -0.66 8.64 6.51
N ILE A 77 -1.33 7.71 7.18
CA ILE A 77 -2.62 7.15 6.76
C ILE A 77 -3.70 7.85 7.57
N ASN A 78 -4.73 8.37 6.91
CA ASN A 78 -5.76 9.19 7.56
C ASN A 78 -6.70 8.35 8.42
N ASN A 79 -7.16 7.21 7.92
CA ASN A 79 -8.00 6.27 8.64
C ASN A 79 -7.39 4.88 8.61
N ILE A 80 -6.71 4.48 9.69
CA ILE A 80 -6.12 3.15 9.81
C ILE A 80 -7.24 2.18 10.20
N GLU A 81 -7.42 1.13 9.40
CA GLU A 81 -8.42 0.09 9.63
C GLU A 81 -7.81 -1.18 10.23
N GLY A 82 -6.53 -1.42 9.98
CA GLY A 82 -5.84 -2.58 10.53
C GLY A 82 -4.33 -2.54 10.38
N VAL A 83 -3.65 -3.19 11.31
CA VAL A 83 -2.21 -3.46 11.29
C VAL A 83 -2.02 -4.95 11.61
N PHE A 84 -1.40 -5.68 10.70
CA PHE A 84 -1.16 -7.12 10.80
C PHE A 84 0.33 -7.36 10.85
N TYR A 85 0.83 -8.01 11.90
CA TYR A 85 2.24 -8.33 12.05
C TYR A 85 2.53 -9.71 11.47
N VAL A 86 3.63 -9.83 10.74
CA VAL A 86 4.13 -11.11 10.21
C VAL A 86 5.07 -11.69 11.26
N ASN A 87 4.56 -12.63 12.07
CA ASN A 87 5.38 -13.44 12.97
C ASN A 87 5.67 -14.78 12.28
N GLU A 88 6.94 -15.19 12.21
CA GLU A 88 7.35 -16.50 11.70
C GLU A 88 6.77 -17.68 12.51
N ASP A 89 6.24 -17.44 13.72
CA ASP A 89 5.66 -18.47 14.59
C ASP A 89 4.16 -18.76 14.31
N ALA A 90 3.48 -17.98 13.46
CA ALA A 90 2.04 -18.13 13.24
C ALA A 90 1.67 -19.19 12.17
N ASP A 91 2.63 -19.67 11.39
CA ASP A 91 2.40 -20.62 10.29
C ASP A 91 2.24 -22.09 10.75
N VAL A 92 2.35 -22.40 12.05
CA VAL A 92 2.11 -23.76 12.60
C VAL A 92 0.71 -23.99 13.18
N ALA A 93 -0.14 -22.96 13.28
CA ALA A 93 -1.43 -23.11 13.99
C ALA A 93 -2.65 -23.42 13.11
N ASN A 94 -2.55 -23.38 11.78
CA ASN A 94 -3.71 -23.53 10.87
C ASN A 94 -3.61 -24.67 9.84
N ALA A 95 -2.65 -25.59 9.99
CA ALA A 95 -2.51 -26.76 9.11
C ALA A 95 -2.82 -28.10 9.80
N GLN A 96 -3.52 -28.10 10.93
CA GLN A 96 -3.80 -29.33 11.67
C GLN A 96 -5.24 -29.38 12.20
N THR A 97 -6.21 -29.38 11.29
CA THR A 97 -7.60 -29.72 11.62
C THR A 97 -8.34 -30.52 10.55
N ASP A 98 -7.63 -31.18 9.63
CA ASP A 98 -8.25 -32.12 8.68
C ASP A 98 -7.41 -33.39 8.54
N SER A 99 -7.53 -34.28 9.53
CA SER A 99 -7.12 -35.71 9.60
C SER A 99 -7.06 -35.99 11.12
N ILE A 100 -7.81 -36.87 11.80
CA ILE A 100 -8.31 -38.24 11.57
C ILE A 100 -9.41 -38.37 12.66
N GLY A 101 -10.65 -38.82 12.44
CA GLY A 101 -11.05 -40.17 12.02
C GLY A 101 -10.89 -41.17 13.18
N GLU A 102 -12.02 -41.60 13.76
CA GLU A 102 -12.30 -42.88 14.46
C GLU A 102 -11.18 -43.61 15.24
N GLU A 103 -11.33 -43.74 16.57
CA GLU A 103 -11.79 -44.98 17.23
C GLU A 103 -12.16 -44.72 18.71
#